data_AF-A0A432HR61-F1
#
_entry.id   AF-A0A432HR61-F1
#
_cell.length_a   1.000
_cell.length_b   1.000
_cell.length_c   1.000
_cell.angle_alpha   90.00
_cell.angle_beta   90.00
_cell.angle_gamma   90.00
#
_symmetry.space_group_name_H-M   'P 1'
#
loop_
_entity.id
_entity.type
_entity.pdbx_description
1 polymer ?
#
loop_
_entity_poly.entity_id
_entity_poly.type
_entity_poly.pdbx_seq_one_letter_code
_entity_poly.pdbx_strand_id
1 'polypeptide(L)'
;MEERLEHKRWMGKAYQERLGRMSGLSLQTIRPWARPVYWMFGIVIDERVGKTATEVSDHFKSRGVMTRTFFRGMHEQPALRRTGLFENDRHRVAERLAQQGLYLPSGPTLTPRQLEQVCDAVASALG
;
A
#
# COMPACT_ATOMS: atom_id res chain seq x y z
N MET A 1 -23.92 -0.67 8.86
CA MET A 1 -22.85 -1.60 8.41
C MET A 1 -22.66 -1.48 6.90
N GLU A 2 -23.76 -1.49 6.14
CA GLU A 2 -23.82 -1.25 4.69
C GLU A 2 -23.13 0.06 4.26
N GLU A 3 -23.51 1.20 4.85
CA GLU A 3 -22.94 2.52 4.50
C GLU A 3 -21.41 2.58 4.64
N ARG A 4 -20.84 1.91 5.66
CA ARG A 4 -19.39 1.83 5.84
C ARG A 4 -18.72 1.04 4.72
N LEU A 5 -19.37 -0.02 4.26
CA LEU A 5 -18.88 -0.84 3.16
C LEU A 5 -18.97 -0.09 1.83
N GLU A 6 -20.06 0.65 1.59
CA GLU A 6 -20.22 1.50 0.41
C GLU A 6 -19.18 2.61 0.38
N HIS A 7 -18.94 3.29 1.51
CA HIS A 7 -17.89 4.29 1.62
C HIS A 7 -16.51 3.71 1.30
N LYS A 8 -16.20 2.50 1.79
CA LYS A 8 -14.92 1.82 1.49
C LYS A 8 -14.81 1.44 0.01
N ARG A 9 -15.91 1.05 -0.64
CA ARG A 9 -15.95 0.77 -2.08
C ARG A 9 -15.76 2.04 -2.91
N TRP A 10 -16.42 3.13 -2.53
CA TRP A 10 -16.20 4.45 -3.14
C TRP A 10 -14.73 4.87 -3.05
N MET A 11 -14.14 4.80 -1.85
CA MET A 11 -12.73 5.13 -1.60
C MET A 11 -11.79 4.28 -2.46
N GLY A 12 -12.01 2.96 -2.48
CA GLY A 12 -11.20 2.05 -3.29
C GLY A 12 -11.28 2.37 -4.78
N LYS A 13 -12.48 2.65 -5.31
CA LYS A 13 -12.68 3.08 -6.70
C LYS A 13 -11.98 4.42 -6.98
N ALA A 14 -12.13 5.39 -6.07
CA ALA A 14 -11.53 6.71 -6.19
C ALA A 14 -10.00 6.68 -6.23
N TYR A 15 -9.36 5.81 -5.45
CA TYR A 15 -7.92 5.57 -5.55
C TYR A 15 -7.54 4.89 -6.87
N GLN A 16 -8.26 3.85 -7.30
CA GLN A 16 -7.99 3.16 -8.57
C GLN A 16 -8.04 4.13 -9.76
N GLU A 17 -9.03 5.02 -9.80
CA GLU A 17 -9.20 5.98 -10.90
C GLU A 17 -8.09 7.03 -10.94
N ARG A 18 -7.69 7.56 -9.77
CA ARG A 18 -6.68 8.63 -9.68
C ARG A 18 -5.27 8.11 -9.85
N LEU A 19 -4.94 7.03 -9.16
CA LEU A 19 -3.58 6.47 -9.14
C LEU A 19 -3.33 5.52 -10.32
N GLY A 20 -4.38 4.94 -10.92
CA GLY A 20 -4.23 3.90 -11.95
C GLY A 20 -3.63 4.38 -13.27
N ARG A 21 -3.52 5.70 -13.45
CA ARG A 21 -2.86 6.33 -14.62
C ARG A 21 -1.40 6.72 -14.34
N MET A 22 -0.93 6.58 -13.11
CA MET A 22 0.42 6.97 -12.71
C MET A 22 1.41 5.85 -13.04
N SER A 23 2.56 6.22 -13.61
CA SER A 23 3.72 5.33 -13.68
C SER A 23 4.48 5.28 -12.35
N GLY A 24 5.29 4.24 -12.15
CA GLY A 24 6.13 4.13 -10.95
C GLY A 24 5.44 3.48 -9.75
N LEU A 25 4.19 3.01 -9.91
CA LEU A 25 3.54 2.15 -8.93
C LEU A 25 2.66 1.09 -9.59
N SER A 26 2.29 0.10 -8.79
CA SER A 26 1.28 -0.91 -9.12
C SER A 26 0.15 -0.87 -8.09
N LEU A 27 -1.09 -0.99 -8.59
CA LEU A 27 -2.29 -1.08 -7.76
C LEU A 27 -2.80 -2.50 -7.63
N GLN A 28 -3.73 -2.72 -6.70
CA GLN A 28 -4.39 -4.01 -6.52
C GLN A 28 -5.17 -4.40 -7.77
N THR A 29 -4.85 -5.56 -8.34
CA THR A 29 -5.64 -6.12 -9.46
C THR A 29 -6.93 -6.74 -8.94
N ILE A 30 -8.07 -6.26 -9.43
CA ILE A 30 -9.38 -6.80 -9.10
C ILE A 30 -9.76 -7.85 -10.13
N ARG A 31 -9.99 -9.09 -9.70
CA ARG A 31 -10.46 -10.16 -10.58
C ARG A 31 -11.98 -10.04 -10.81
N PRO A 32 -12.54 -10.51 -11.94
CA PRO A 32 -13.98 -10.38 -12.24
C PRO A 32 -14.90 -11.05 -11.19
N TRP A 33 -14.41 -12.12 -10.55
CA TRP A 33 -15.13 -12.83 -9.50
C TRP A 33 -14.97 -12.19 -8.11
N ALA A 34 -14.08 -11.20 -7.96
CA ALA A 34 -13.73 -10.63 -6.67
C ALA A 34 -14.46 -9.32 -6.40
N ARG A 35 -14.94 -9.15 -5.16
CA ARG A 35 -15.57 -7.91 -4.68
C ARG A 35 -14.80 -7.37 -3.46
N PRO A 36 -13.79 -6.52 -3.65
CA PRO A 36 -12.99 -6.01 -2.54
C PRO A 36 -13.81 -5.14 -1.60
N VAL A 37 -13.61 -5.35 -0.29
CA VAL A 37 -14.14 -4.48 0.77
C VAL A 37 -13.17 -3.34 1.13
N TYR A 38 -11.99 -3.32 0.49
CA TYR A 38 -10.93 -2.33 0.69
C TYR A 38 -10.58 -2.07 2.15
N TRP A 39 -10.47 -3.12 2.97
CA TRP A 39 -10.08 -2.98 4.38
C TRP A 39 -8.77 -2.19 4.51
N MET A 40 -7.80 -2.51 3.64
CA MET A 40 -6.60 -1.71 3.38
C MET A 40 -6.53 -1.40 1.89
N PHE A 41 -5.98 -0.22 1.53
CA PHE A 41 -5.65 0.09 0.15
C PHE A 41 -4.12 0.05 -0.04
N GLY A 42 -3.60 -1.04 -0.59
CA GLY A 42 -2.18 -1.22 -0.86
C GLY A 42 -1.76 -0.72 -2.24
N ILE A 43 -0.57 -0.15 -2.31
CA ILE A 43 0.19 0.14 -3.53
C ILE A 43 1.57 -0.52 -3.43
N VAL A 44 2.19 -0.82 -4.57
CA VAL A 44 3.58 -1.28 -4.63
C VAL A 44 4.36 -0.29 -5.47
N ILE A 45 5.38 0.33 -4.88
CA ILE A 45 6.27 1.26 -5.58
C ILE A 45 7.17 0.46 -6.52
N ASP A 46 7.37 0.97 -7.73
CA ASP A 46 8.28 0.34 -8.68
C ASP A 46 9.72 0.67 -8.30
N GLU A 47 10.61 -0.33 -8.32
CA GLU A 47 12.02 -0.15 -7.98
C GLU A 47 12.73 0.86 -8.90
N ARG A 48 12.22 1.11 -10.11
CA ARG A 48 12.72 2.13 -11.04
C ARG A 48 12.57 3.56 -10.50
N VAL A 49 11.69 3.78 -9.53
CA VAL A 49 11.56 5.07 -8.82
C VAL A 49 12.79 5.32 -7.93
N GLY A 50 13.58 4.29 -7.60
CA GLY A 50 14.78 4.41 -6.79
C GLY A 50 14.51 4.71 -5.32
N LYS A 51 13.26 4.55 -4.86
CA LYS A 51 12.83 4.78 -3.47
C LYS A 51 12.15 3.52 -2.92
N THR A 52 12.39 3.22 -1.66
CA THR A 52 11.71 2.16 -0.91
C THR A 52 10.38 2.64 -0.33
N ALA A 53 9.52 1.71 0.11
CA ALA A 53 8.27 2.06 0.77
C ALA A 53 8.47 2.90 2.04
N THR A 54 9.56 2.68 2.78
CA THR A 54 9.88 3.48 3.97
C THR A 54 10.20 4.92 3.62
N GLU A 55 11.05 5.15 2.61
CA GLU A 55 11.40 6.51 2.15
C GLU A 55 10.19 7.25 1.60
N VAL A 56 9.34 6.58 0.83
CA VAL A 56 8.06 7.13 0.35
C VAL A 56 7.12 7.43 1.53
N SER A 57 7.06 6.55 2.53
CA SER A 57 6.26 6.77 3.74
C SER A 57 6.72 8.00 4.52
N ASP A 58 8.02 8.23 4.64
CA ASP A 58 8.58 9.41 5.31
C ASP A 58 8.28 10.69 4.53
N HIS A 59 8.36 10.64 3.20
CA HIS A 59 7.92 11.73 2.32
C HIS A 59 6.43 12.05 2.52
N PHE A 60 5.57 11.04 2.59
CA PHE A 60 4.13 11.22 2.84
C PHE A 60 3.87 11.84 4.22
N LYS A 61 4.60 11.38 5.25
CA LYS A 61 4.51 11.90 6.60
C LYS A 61 4.84 13.39 6.68
N SER A 62 5.84 13.86 5.92
CA SER A 62 6.17 15.30 5.82
C SER A 62 5.01 16.15 5.27
N ARG A 63 4.06 15.53 4.58
CA ARG A 63 2.85 16.14 4.00
C ARG A 63 1.59 15.85 4.83
N GLY A 64 1.74 15.34 6.05
CA GLY A 64 0.63 15.00 6.95
C GLY A 64 -0.11 13.72 6.58
N VAL A 65 0.44 12.90 5.68
CA VAL A 65 -0.16 11.62 5.26
C VAL A 65 0.55 10.48 5.96
N MET A 66 -0.15 9.81 6.88
CA MET A 66 0.39 8.66 7.61
C MET A 66 0.10 7.36 6.86
N THR A 67 1.15 6.59 6.59
CA THR A 67 1.06 5.29 5.92
C THR A 67 1.69 4.17 6.75
N ARG A 68 1.51 2.93 6.29
CA ARG A 68 2.14 1.75 6.87
C ARG A 68 2.77 0.92 5.77
N THR A 69 3.99 0.43 5.97
CA THR A 69 4.59 -0.53 5.05
C THR A 69 3.83 -1.86 5.08
N PHE A 70 3.98 -2.66 4.04
CA PHE A 70 3.50 -4.04 4.05
C PHE A 70 4.17 -4.87 5.15
N PHE A 71 3.55 -5.99 5.48
CA PHE A 71 4.10 -6.91 6.45
C PHE A 71 5.36 -7.56 5.90
N ARG A 72 6.34 -7.71 6.78
CA ARG A 72 7.52 -8.52 6.53
C ARG A 72 7.13 -10.00 6.39
N GLY A 73 7.78 -10.71 5.47
CA GLY A 73 7.58 -12.16 5.33
C GLY A 73 7.93 -12.91 6.62
N MET A 74 7.24 -14.02 6.88
CA MET A 74 7.48 -14.81 8.10
C MET A 74 8.94 -15.27 8.19
N HIS A 75 9.53 -15.65 7.07
CA HIS A 75 10.93 -16.09 6.95
C HIS A 75 11.94 -14.99 7.30
N GLU A 76 11.56 -13.72 7.20
CA GLU A 76 12.41 -12.58 7.56
C GLU A 76 12.19 -12.07 9.00
N GLN A 77 11.20 -12.61 9.73
CA GLN A 77 10.91 -12.16 11.09
C GLN A 77 11.92 -12.70 12.10
N PRO A 78 12.62 -11.84 12.86
CA PRO A 78 13.64 -12.28 13.82
C PRO A 78 13.12 -13.21 14.92
N ALA A 79 11.86 -13.08 15.31
CA ALA A 79 11.26 -13.96 16.31
C ALA A 79 11.17 -15.42 15.83
N LEU A 80 10.88 -15.65 14.54
CA LEU A 80 10.74 -16.98 13.96
C LEU A 80 12.10 -17.57 13.55
N ARG A 81 13.01 -16.74 13.04
CA ARG A 81 14.37 -17.20 12.73
C ARG A 81 15.13 -17.69 13.97
N ARG A 82 14.91 -17.05 15.13
CA ARG A 82 15.53 -17.47 16.41
C ARG A 82 15.05 -18.82 16.91
N THR A 83 13.93 -19.34 16.41
CA THR A 83 13.44 -20.69 16.76
C THR A 83 13.90 -21.76 15.76
N GLY A 84 14.83 -21.44 14.86
CA GLY A 84 15.32 -22.36 13.81
C GLY A 84 14.34 -22.55 12.64
N LEU A 85 13.29 -21.72 12.54
CA LEU A 85 12.36 -21.78 11.41
C LEU A 85 12.88 -20.96 10.23
N PHE A 86 12.53 -21.41 9.02
CA PHE A 86 12.80 -20.74 7.74
C PHE A 86 14.30 -20.50 7.47
N GLU A 87 15.17 -21.39 7.97
CA GLU A 87 16.59 -21.31 7.69
C GLU A 87 16.87 -21.44 6.19
N ASN A 88 17.58 -20.46 5.63
CA ASN A 88 17.91 -20.35 4.20
C ASN A 88 16.72 -20.19 3.24
N ASP A 89 15.49 -20.02 3.74
CA ASP A 89 14.34 -19.75 2.90
C ASP A 89 14.45 -18.37 2.23
N ARG A 90 14.08 -18.34 0.95
CA ARG A 90 14.01 -17.11 0.16
C ARG A 90 12.71 -17.06 -0.63
N HIS A 91 12.01 -15.95 -0.47
CA HIS A 91 10.74 -15.69 -1.13
C HIS A 91 10.79 -14.31 -1.77
N ARG A 92 11.48 -14.23 -2.92
CA ARG A 92 11.80 -12.96 -3.62
C ARG A 92 10.59 -12.05 -3.79
N VAL A 93 9.42 -12.61 -4.11
CA VAL A 93 8.19 -11.82 -4.28
C VAL A 93 7.72 -11.24 -2.94
N ALA A 94 7.73 -12.02 -1.86
CA ALA A 94 7.34 -11.54 -0.53
C ALA A 94 8.32 -10.49 0.01
N GLU A 95 9.62 -10.73 -0.15
CA GLU A 95 10.69 -9.79 0.22
C GLU A 95 10.54 -8.45 -0.52
N ARG A 96 10.34 -8.51 -1.85
CA ARG A 96 10.06 -7.33 -2.67
C ARG A 96 8.82 -6.59 -2.19
N LEU A 97 7.72 -7.30 -1.94
CA LEU A 97 6.48 -6.68 -1.47
C LEU A 97 6.63 -6.05 -0.08
N ALA A 98 7.42 -6.63 0.82
CA ALA A 98 7.71 -6.03 2.12
C ALA A 98 8.53 -4.74 1.99
N GLN A 99 9.46 -4.68 1.03
CA GLN A 99 10.32 -3.50 0.79
C GLN A 99 9.62 -2.38 0.02
N GLN A 100 8.72 -2.73 -0.91
CA GLN A 100 8.10 -1.79 -1.85
C GLN A 100 6.61 -1.54 -1.62
N GLY A 101 5.98 -2.32 -0.75
CA GLY A 101 4.55 -2.24 -0.49
C GLY A 101 4.20 -1.23 0.60
N LEU A 102 3.16 -0.42 0.34
CA LEU A 102 2.64 0.60 1.25
C LEU A 102 1.12 0.54 1.30
N TYR A 103 0.55 0.61 2.50
CA TYR A 103 -0.87 0.82 2.74
C TYR A 103 -1.16 2.32 2.88
N LEU A 104 -2.04 2.82 2.01
CA LEU A 104 -2.56 4.18 2.03
C LEU A 104 -3.67 4.34 3.09
N PRO A 105 -3.96 5.57 3.54
CA PRO A 105 -5.09 5.84 4.41
C PRO A 105 -6.39 5.27 3.85
N SER A 106 -7.02 4.40 4.64
CA SER A 106 -8.26 3.73 4.28
C SER A 106 -9.27 3.71 5.44
N GLY A 107 -9.21 4.71 6.33
CA GLY A 107 -10.14 4.81 7.45
C GLY A 107 -11.59 5.01 6.99
N PRO A 108 -12.59 4.60 7.79
CA PRO A 108 -14.01 4.75 7.43
C PRO A 108 -14.50 6.20 7.42
N THR A 109 -13.67 7.15 7.83
CA THR A 109 -13.95 8.60 7.88
C THR A 109 -13.13 9.39 6.85
N LEU A 110 -12.45 8.71 5.91
CA LEU A 110 -11.60 9.38 4.93
C LEU A 110 -12.47 10.24 3.98
N THR A 111 -12.22 11.53 3.99
CA THR A 111 -12.97 12.48 3.14
C THR A 111 -12.41 12.54 1.72
N PRO A 112 -13.18 13.02 0.73
CA PRO A 112 -12.69 13.27 -0.63
C PRO A 112 -11.43 14.14 -0.68
N ARG A 113 -11.39 15.21 0.13
CA ARG A 113 -10.24 16.12 0.23
C ARG A 113 -9.00 15.44 0.81
N GLN A 114 -9.17 14.58 1.82
CA GLN A 114 -8.05 13.81 2.37
C GLN A 114 -7.56 12.77 1.36
N LEU A 115 -8.45 12.11 0.62
CA LEU A 115 -8.07 11.17 -0.45
C LEU A 115 -7.28 11.89 -1.55
N GLU A 116 -7.66 13.10 -1.91
CA GLU A 116 -6.91 13.96 -2.84
C GLU A 116 -5.51 14.28 -2.30
N GLN A 117 -5.40 14.72 -1.05
CA GLN A 117 -4.11 14.95 -0.39
C GLN A 117 -3.21 13.70 -0.40
N VAL A 118 -3.78 12.51 -0.21
CA VAL A 118 -3.04 11.24 -0.34
C VAL A 118 -2.56 11.04 -1.77
N CYS A 119 -3.41 11.27 -2.77
CA CYS A 119 -3.04 11.11 -4.18
C CYS A 119 -1.95 12.10 -4.60
N ASP A 120 -2.01 13.34 -4.12
CA ASP A 120 -0.99 14.36 -4.37
C ASP A 120 0.35 14.00 -3.72
N ALA A 121 0.32 13.46 -2.50
CA ALA A 121 1.50 12.94 -1.84
C ALA A 121 2.14 11.81 -2.66
N VAL A 122 1.33 10.87 -3.18
CA VAL A 122 1.78 9.81 -4.08
C VAL A 122 2.42 10.40 -5.34
N ALA A 123 1.73 11.27 -6.07
CA ALA A 123 2.25 11.87 -7.30
C ALA A 123 3.60 12.59 -7.06
N SER A 124 3.70 13.34 -5.96
CA SER A 124 4.93 14.05 -5.61
C SER A 124 6.10 13.16 -5.21
N ALA A 125 5.86 11.91 -4.80
CA ALA A 125 6.92 10.97 -4.46
C ALA A 125 7.42 10.18 -5.68
N LEU A 126 6.59 10.05 -6.71
CA LEU A 126 6.93 9.33 -7.95
C LEU A 126 7.54 10.24 -9.03
N GLY A 127 7.38 11.56 -8.88
CA GLY A 127 8.07 12.58 -9.68
C GLY A 127 9.52 12.77 -9.29
#